data_AF-A0A518H7Q8-F1
#
_entry.id   AF-A0A518H7Q8-F1
#
_cell.length_a   1.000
_cell.length_b   1.000
_cell.length_c   1.000
_cell.angle_alpha   90.00
_cell.angle_beta   90.00
_cell.angle_gamma   90.00
#
_symmetry.space_group_name_H-M   'P 1'
#
loop_
_entity.id
_entity.type
_entity.pdbx_description
1 polymer ?
#
loop_
_entity_poly.entity_id
_entity_poly.type
_entity_poly.pdbx_seq_one_letter_code
_entity_poly.pdbx_strand_id
1 'polypeptide(L)'
;MSRDEAKLHSIRPDQGYFEAGMTGDGRQVLMGVYCPNLVAIFFDASGDMLGHEARHLEFLQRSGVLVDGQPIEGMVGHYDIDDDRIAPRLGAWQGEMGFRPATIRVKRFFIPELGIGIEARPDHFGEILDDPEASDDERADVLESMRLWDADDQFVLHWGNDYWLDGSGEVVSS
;
A
#
# COMPACT_ATOMS: atom_id res chain seq x y z
N MET A 1 6.47 -23.25 -10.78
CA MET A 1 6.55 -21.81 -10.48
C MET A 1 5.60 -21.12 -11.41
N SER A 2 4.60 -20.43 -10.86
CA SER A 2 3.66 -19.65 -11.66
C SER A 2 4.42 -18.50 -12.32
N ARG A 3 4.01 -18.11 -13.53
CA ARG A 3 4.65 -17.02 -14.29
C ARG A 3 4.56 -15.67 -13.55
N ASP A 4 3.63 -15.54 -12.61
CA ASP A 4 3.39 -14.34 -11.80
C ASP A 4 4.43 -14.11 -10.69
N GLU A 5 5.08 -15.15 -10.14
CA GLU A 5 6.03 -14.98 -9.03
C GLU A 5 7.32 -14.25 -9.44
N ALA A 6 7.61 -14.17 -10.73
CA ALA A 6 8.81 -13.53 -11.26
C ALA A 6 8.59 -12.09 -11.74
N LYS A 7 7.34 -11.60 -11.75
CA LYS A 7 7.03 -10.24 -12.20
C LYS A 7 7.54 -9.23 -11.17
N LEU A 8 8.19 -8.18 -11.66
CA LEU A 8 8.57 -7.02 -10.86
C LEU A 8 7.54 -5.91 -11.06
N HIS A 9 7.09 -5.34 -9.96
CA HIS A 9 6.18 -4.21 -9.90
C HIS A 9 6.99 -2.94 -9.62
N SER A 10 6.84 -1.94 -10.48
CA SER A 10 7.48 -0.64 -10.28
C SER A 10 6.64 0.18 -9.30
N ILE A 11 7.26 0.88 -8.35
CA ILE A 11 6.56 1.85 -7.48
C ILE A 11 7.35 3.15 -7.51
N ARG A 12 6.72 4.25 -7.94
CA ARG A 12 7.37 5.56 -8.06
C ARG A 12 7.39 6.28 -6.71
N PRO A 13 8.38 7.16 -6.48
CA PRO A 13 8.36 8.07 -5.34
C PRO A 13 7.27 9.14 -5.52
N ASP A 14 7.11 9.98 -4.50
CA ASP A 14 6.32 11.23 -4.56
C ASP A 14 4.83 11.02 -4.91
N GLN A 15 4.22 9.92 -4.45
CA GLN A 15 2.80 9.62 -4.69
C GLN A 15 1.87 10.27 -3.65
N GLY A 16 2.41 10.86 -2.58
CA GLY A 16 1.66 11.53 -1.51
C GLY A 16 1.06 10.61 -0.44
N TYR A 17 0.96 9.31 -0.70
CA TYR A 17 0.41 8.31 0.25
C TYR A 17 1.50 7.50 0.96
N PHE A 18 2.59 7.24 0.23
CA PHE A 18 3.75 6.49 0.68
C PHE A 18 4.99 7.03 -0.05
N GLU A 19 6.15 6.62 0.44
CA GLU A 19 7.47 7.00 -0.02
C GLU A 19 8.20 5.75 -0.54
N ALA A 20 8.63 5.80 -1.78
CA ALA A 20 9.46 4.77 -2.40
C ALA A 20 10.88 5.30 -2.64
N GLY A 21 11.90 4.49 -2.36
CA GLY A 21 13.27 4.93 -2.59
C GLY A 21 14.35 3.92 -2.27
N MET A 22 15.56 4.43 -2.15
CA MET A 22 16.76 3.67 -1.79
C MET A 22 17.27 4.11 -0.42
N THR A 23 17.76 3.17 0.38
CA THR A 23 18.51 3.45 1.61
C THR A 23 19.98 3.75 1.29
N GLY A 24 20.70 4.31 2.26
CA GLY A 24 22.13 4.63 2.13
C GLY A 24 23.04 3.41 1.96
N ASP A 25 22.56 2.22 2.33
CA ASP A 25 23.25 0.93 2.12
C ASP A 25 22.83 0.20 0.84
N GLY A 26 21.97 0.82 0.01
CA GLY A 26 21.62 0.32 -1.34
C GLY A 26 20.43 -0.64 -1.39
N ARG A 27 19.67 -0.81 -0.30
CA ARG A 27 18.40 -1.53 -0.31
C ARG A 27 17.30 -0.65 -0.91
N GLN A 28 16.27 -1.29 -1.47
CA GLN A 28 15.04 -0.61 -1.83
C GLN A 28 14.15 -0.50 -0.60
N VAL A 29 13.35 0.55 -0.48
CA VAL A 29 12.42 0.75 0.63
C VAL A 29 11.10 1.34 0.16
N LEU A 30 10.00 0.77 0.66
CA LEU A 30 8.66 1.36 0.65
C LEU A 30 8.30 1.74 2.08
N MET A 31 7.96 2.99 2.34
CA MET A 31 7.68 3.45 3.69
C MET A 31 6.58 4.50 3.74
N GLY A 32 5.97 4.69 4.90
CA GLY A 32 4.89 5.66 5.06
C GLY A 32 4.17 5.49 6.38
N VAL A 33 3.04 6.18 6.48
CA VAL A 33 2.15 6.09 7.64
C VAL A 33 1.23 4.89 7.46
N TYR A 34 1.17 4.03 8.46
CA TYR A 34 0.17 2.98 8.61
C TYR A 34 -0.29 2.99 10.06
N CYS A 35 -1.24 3.87 10.36
CA CYS A 35 -1.55 4.26 11.74
C CYS A 35 -1.87 3.06 12.64
N PRO A 36 -1.35 3.04 13.88
CA PRO A 36 -0.63 4.12 14.57
C PRO A 36 0.90 4.11 14.35
N ASN A 37 1.41 3.47 13.29
CA ASN A 37 2.84 3.29 13.09
C ASN A 37 3.33 4.04 11.86
N LEU A 38 4.63 4.36 11.85
CA LEU A 38 5.38 4.46 10.60
C LEU A 38 5.88 3.07 10.25
N VAL A 39 5.75 2.67 8.99
CA VAL A 39 6.21 1.37 8.50
C VAL A 39 7.23 1.58 7.40
N ALA A 40 8.27 0.76 7.37
CA ALA A 40 9.24 0.67 6.29
C ALA A 40 9.44 -0.80 5.91
N ILE A 41 9.35 -1.11 4.63
CA ILE A 41 9.51 -2.45 4.06
C ILE A 41 10.72 -2.41 3.17
N PHE A 42 11.67 -3.31 3.43
CA PHE A 42 12.96 -3.34 2.74
C PHE A 42 13.01 -4.46 1.73
N PHE A 43 13.62 -4.19 0.58
CA PHE A 43 13.83 -5.16 -0.49
C PHE A 43 15.27 -5.14 -0.97
N ASP A 44 15.74 -6.26 -1.49
CA ASP A 44 17.03 -6.32 -2.16
C ASP A 44 16.96 -5.75 -3.58
N ALA A 45 18.08 -5.75 -4.31
CA ALA A 45 18.13 -5.25 -5.69
C ALA A 45 17.35 -6.12 -6.70
N SER A 46 16.98 -7.34 -6.35
CA SER A 46 16.18 -8.26 -7.17
C SER A 46 14.68 -8.11 -6.88
N GLY A 47 14.30 -7.24 -5.94
CA GLY A 47 12.93 -7.01 -5.53
C GLY A 47 12.40 -8.01 -4.48
N ASP A 48 13.26 -8.85 -3.91
CA ASP A 48 12.86 -9.78 -2.85
C ASP A 48 12.73 -9.03 -1.51
N MET A 49 11.66 -9.30 -0.77
CA MET A 49 11.43 -8.68 0.54
C MET A 49 12.46 -9.20 1.55
N LEU A 50 13.21 -8.29 2.16
CA LEU A 50 14.20 -8.57 3.21
C LEU A 50 13.58 -8.56 4.60
N GLY A 51 12.53 -7.76 4.79
CA GLY A 51 11.84 -7.59 6.07
C GLY A 51 11.14 -6.24 6.17
N HIS A 52 10.60 -5.95 7.35
CA HIS A 52 9.97 -4.66 7.63
C HIS A 52 10.28 -4.20 9.05
N GLU A 53 10.16 -2.90 9.27
CA GLU A 53 10.24 -2.24 10.57
C GLU A 53 9.00 -1.40 10.79
N ALA A 54 8.54 -1.31 12.04
CA ALA A 54 7.44 -0.44 12.45
C ALA A 54 7.86 0.40 13.65
N ARG A 55 7.60 1.71 13.58
CA ARG A 55 7.84 2.66 14.66
C ARG A 55 6.52 3.24 15.14
N HIS A 56 6.15 2.93 16.36
CA HIS A 56 4.90 3.40 16.95
C HIS A 56 4.90 4.92 17.18
N LEU A 57 3.80 5.58 16.81
CA LEU A 57 3.60 7.01 17.04
C LEU A 57 2.78 7.21 18.31
N GLU A 58 3.46 7.31 19.45
CA GLU A 58 2.84 7.41 20.79
C GLU A 58 1.84 8.57 20.94
N PHE A 59 1.99 9.61 20.12
CA PHE A 59 1.14 10.79 20.17
C PHE A 59 -0.17 10.64 19.39
N LEU A 60 -0.28 9.62 18.53
CA LEU A 60 -1.51 9.33 17.82
C LEU A 60 -2.48 8.63 18.76
N GLN A 61 -3.42 9.40 19.29
CA GLN A 61 -4.55 8.89 20.04
C GLN A 61 -5.72 8.69 19.09
N ARG A 62 -6.48 7.61 19.27
CA ARG A 62 -7.75 7.47 18.56
C ARG A 62 -8.70 8.53 19.07
N SER A 63 -9.14 9.42 18.20
CA SER A 63 -10.12 10.46 18.53
C SER A 63 -11.48 9.80 18.77
N GLY A 64 -11.95 9.70 20.00
CA GLY A 64 -13.29 9.17 20.26
C GLY A 64 -14.34 9.89 19.40
N VAL A 65 -15.27 9.15 18.79
CA VAL A 65 -16.34 9.78 18.00
C VAL A 65 -17.24 10.54 18.95
N LEU A 66 -17.33 11.86 18.78
CA LEU A 66 -18.22 12.71 19.58
C LEU A 66 -19.53 12.95 18.83
N VAL A 67 -20.67 12.67 19.47
CA VAL A 67 -21.99 13.14 19.04
C VAL A 67 -22.54 14.03 20.15
N ASP A 68 -22.90 15.27 19.79
CA ASP A 68 -23.26 16.34 20.74
C ASP A 68 -22.22 16.56 21.85
N GLY A 69 -20.93 16.37 21.52
CA GLY A 69 -19.82 16.52 22.46
C GLY A 69 -19.66 15.36 23.45
N GLN A 70 -20.40 14.27 23.30
CA GLN A 70 -20.27 13.05 24.10
C GLN A 70 -19.63 11.92 23.28
N PRO A 71 -18.64 11.18 23.83
CA PRO A 71 -18.07 10.03 23.16
C PRO A 71 -19.11 8.92 22.99
N ILE A 72 -19.23 8.37 21.78
CA ILE A 72 -20.03 7.17 21.53
C ILE A 72 -19.22 5.96 21.97
N GLU A 73 -19.70 5.26 23.00
CA GLU A 73 -19.13 3.98 23.39
C GLU A 73 -19.22 2.95 22.24
N GLY A 74 -18.11 2.27 21.97
CA GLY A 74 -18.02 1.26 20.91
C GLY A 74 -17.67 1.81 19.52
N MET A 75 -17.67 3.13 19.31
CA MET A 75 -17.11 3.71 18.08
C MET A 75 -15.61 3.95 18.23
N VAL A 76 -14.84 3.22 17.43
CA VAL A 76 -13.40 3.38 17.35
C VAL A 76 -13.10 4.63 16.52
N GLY A 77 -12.46 5.60 17.16
CA GLY A 77 -11.96 6.80 16.53
C GLY A 77 -11.00 6.55 15.37
N HIS A 78 -11.02 7.43 14.37
CA HIS A 78 -9.97 7.51 13.36
C HIS A 78 -8.71 8.15 13.96
N TYR A 79 -7.55 7.77 13.42
CA TYR A 79 -6.33 8.51 13.67
C TYR A 79 -6.32 9.77 12.80
N ASP A 80 -5.80 10.86 13.36
CA ASP A 80 -5.51 12.05 12.58
C ASP A 80 -4.24 11.79 11.76
N ILE A 81 -4.42 11.39 10.51
CA ILE A 81 -3.32 11.12 9.57
C ILE A 81 -2.63 12.39 9.10
N ASP A 82 -3.27 13.55 9.32
CA ASP A 82 -2.77 14.88 8.96
C ASP A 82 -2.06 15.57 10.13
N ASP A 83 -1.85 14.87 11.25
CA ASP A 83 -1.15 15.42 12.41
C ASP A 83 0.26 15.90 12.03
N ASP A 84 0.51 17.21 12.17
CA ASP A 84 1.77 17.88 11.81
C ASP A 84 3.03 17.26 12.44
N ARG A 85 2.89 16.43 13.48
CA ARG A 85 4.00 15.73 14.13
C ARG A 85 4.45 14.48 13.37
N ILE A 86 3.64 13.97 12.44
CA ILE A 86 3.96 12.78 11.63
C ILE A 86 5.12 13.07 10.67
N ALA A 87 5.00 14.11 9.85
CA ALA A 87 5.97 14.42 8.80
C ALA A 87 7.42 14.61 9.33
N PRO A 88 7.67 15.33 10.44
CA PRO A 88 9.00 15.42 11.04
C PRO A 88 9.57 14.08 11.50
N ARG A 89 8.72 13.15 11.96
CA ARG A 89 9.15 11.81 12.41
C ARG A 89 9.52 10.92 11.22
N LEU A 90 8.72 10.98 10.16
CA LEU A 90 9.02 10.29 8.91
C LEU A 90 10.34 10.82 8.30
N GLY A 91 10.49 12.15 8.22
CA GLY A 91 11.71 12.78 7.71
C GLY A 91 12.96 12.48 8.55
N ALA A 92 12.84 12.41 9.88
CA ALA A 92 13.93 11.98 10.75
C ALA A 92 14.34 10.53 10.46
N TRP A 93 13.37 9.62 10.31
CA TRP A 93 13.64 8.22 10.00
C TRP A 93 14.27 8.04 8.61
N GLN A 94 13.77 8.78 7.61
CA GLN A 94 14.40 8.87 6.28
C GLN A 94 15.85 9.32 6.37
N GLY A 95 16.15 10.34 7.20
CA GLY A 95 17.52 10.81 7.45
C GLY A 95 18.42 9.73 8.06
N GLU A 96 17.94 9.00 9.07
CA GLU A 96 18.69 7.92 9.72
C GLU A 96 19.11 6.81 8.75
N MET A 97 18.24 6.44 7.81
CA MET A 97 18.51 5.38 6.84
C MET A 97 19.23 5.86 5.58
N GLY A 98 19.48 7.17 5.43
CA GLY A 98 20.03 7.76 4.21
C GLY A 98 19.11 7.61 3.01
N PHE A 99 17.79 7.75 3.22
CA PHE A 99 16.76 7.62 2.21
C PHE A 99 16.99 8.59 1.04
N ARG A 100 16.74 8.09 -0.17
CA ARG A 100 16.73 8.86 -1.41
C ARG A 100 15.53 8.45 -2.24
N PRO A 101 14.63 9.39 -2.61
CA PRO A 101 13.51 9.09 -3.49
C PRO A 101 13.99 8.43 -4.79
N ALA A 102 13.37 7.31 -5.14
CA ALA A 102 13.69 6.56 -6.35
C ALA A 102 12.57 5.57 -6.67
N THR A 103 12.37 5.28 -7.95
CA THR A 103 11.50 4.17 -8.34
C THR A 103 12.10 2.85 -7.89
N ILE A 104 11.33 2.08 -7.11
CA ILE A 104 11.71 0.72 -6.71
C ILE A 104 11.04 -0.30 -7.62
N ARG A 105 11.62 -1.49 -7.70
CA ARG A 105 11.10 -2.66 -8.41
C ARG A 105 11.07 -3.84 -7.46
N VAL A 106 9.88 -4.28 -7.11
CA VAL A 106 9.66 -5.31 -6.08
C VAL A 106 8.87 -6.47 -6.66
N LYS A 107 9.14 -7.68 -6.18
CA LYS A 107 8.26 -8.81 -6.44
C LYS A 107 6.99 -8.66 -5.61
N ARG A 108 5.97 -9.44 -5.96
CA ARG A 108 4.78 -9.57 -5.11
C ARG A 108 5.20 -9.99 -3.69
N PHE A 109 4.65 -9.31 -2.69
CA PHE A 109 4.86 -9.61 -1.28
C PHE A 109 3.55 -9.38 -0.52
N PHE A 110 3.45 -9.95 0.68
CA PHE A 110 2.35 -9.70 1.59
C PHE A 110 2.81 -9.85 3.04
N ILE A 111 2.43 -8.91 3.91
CA ILE A 111 2.71 -8.90 5.34
C ILE A 111 1.37 -9.07 6.07
N PRO A 112 0.98 -10.31 6.42
CA PRO A 112 -0.37 -10.60 6.95
C PRO A 112 -0.74 -9.80 8.19
N GLU A 113 0.21 -9.56 9.08
CA GLU A 113 0.01 -8.81 10.32
C GLU A 113 -0.25 -7.31 10.11
N LEU A 114 0.07 -6.78 8.93
CA LEU A 114 -0.20 -5.39 8.53
C LEU A 114 -1.25 -5.29 7.41
N GLY A 115 -1.62 -6.39 6.75
CA GLY A 115 -2.45 -6.34 5.54
C GLY A 115 -1.84 -5.48 4.43
N ILE A 116 -0.50 -5.37 4.38
CA ILE A 116 0.23 -4.61 3.37
C ILE A 116 0.82 -5.58 2.35
N GLY A 117 0.65 -5.29 1.07
CA GLY A 117 1.23 -6.11 0.01
C GLY A 117 0.79 -5.70 -1.37
N ILE A 118 1.18 -6.52 -2.35
CA ILE A 118 0.83 -6.32 -3.75
C ILE A 118 -0.07 -7.45 -4.21
N GLU A 119 -1.07 -7.09 -4.99
CA GLU A 119 -1.93 -8.02 -5.72
C GLU A 119 -1.96 -7.71 -7.20
N ALA A 120 -2.05 -8.77 -8.01
CA ALA A 120 -2.05 -8.62 -9.45
C ALA A 120 -3.32 -7.94 -9.95
N ARG A 121 -4.44 -8.10 -9.23
CA ARG A 121 -5.76 -7.59 -9.59
C ARG A 121 -6.56 -7.30 -8.32
N PRO A 122 -7.58 -6.42 -8.38
CA PRO A 122 -8.50 -6.20 -7.27
C PRO A 122 -9.33 -7.44 -6.91
N ASP A 123 -9.62 -7.61 -5.62
CA ASP A 123 -10.42 -8.73 -5.08
C ASP A 123 -11.82 -8.82 -5.69
N HIS A 124 -12.47 -7.67 -5.93
CA HIS A 124 -13.84 -7.61 -6.42
C HIS A 124 -14.04 -8.27 -7.80
N PHE A 125 -12.98 -8.43 -8.61
CA PHE A 125 -13.06 -9.21 -9.84
C PHE A 125 -13.34 -10.69 -9.55
N GLY A 126 -12.69 -11.26 -8.54
CA GLY A 126 -12.94 -12.64 -8.11
C GLY A 126 -14.34 -12.79 -7.54
N GLU A 127 -14.77 -11.84 -6.70
CA GLU A 127 -16.09 -11.86 -6.06
C GLU A 127 -17.24 -11.94 -7.09
N ILE A 128 -17.20 -11.12 -8.15
CA ILE A 128 -18.24 -11.13 -9.20
C ILE A 128 -18.19 -12.41 -10.04
N LEU A 129 -16.98 -12.93 -10.33
CA LEU A 129 -16.85 -14.17 -11.09
C LEU A 129 -17.29 -15.41 -10.29
N ASP A 130 -17.14 -15.38 -8.97
CA ASP A 130 -17.53 -16.48 -8.09
C ASP A 130 -19.00 -16.37 -7.63
N ASP A 131 -19.65 -15.21 -7.78
CA ASP A 131 -21.06 -15.00 -7.40
C ASP A 131 -22.04 -15.71 -8.36
N PRO A 132 -22.74 -16.78 -7.94
CA PRO A 132 -23.68 -17.49 -8.80
C PRO A 132 -24.88 -16.65 -9.26
N GLU A 133 -25.17 -15.54 -8.58
CA GLU A 133 -26.26 -14.62 -8.93
C GLU A 133 -25.84 -13.52 -9.92
N ALA A 134 -24.53 -13.36 -10.17
CA ALA A 134 -24.02 -12.39 -11.14
C ALA A 134 -24.47 -12.76 -12.57
N SER A 135 -24.99 -11.75 -13.28
CA SER A 135 -25.45 -11.88 -14.66
C SER A 135 -24.31 -12.14 -15.64
N ASP A 136 -24.63 -12.69 -16.82
CA ASP A 136 -23.66 -12.89 -17.89
C ASP A 136 -23.01 -11.58 -18.35
N ASP A 137 -23.75 -10.48 -18.33
CA ASP A 137 -23.27 -9.15 -18.70
C ASP A 137 -22.25 -8.62 -17.66
N GLU A 138 -22.55 -8.73 -16.37
CA GLU A 138 -21.60 -8.35 -15.29
C GLU A 138 -20.30 -9.15 -15.36
N ARG A 139 -20.41 -10.46 -15.62
CA ARG A 139 -19.25 -11.34 -15.80
C ARG A 139 -18.43 -10.94 -17.03
N ALA A 140 -19.08 -10.60 -18.14
CA ALA A 140 -18.41 -10.14 -19.34
C ALA A 140 -17.68 -8.80 -19.13
N ASP A 141 -18.31 -7.86 -18.43
CA ASP A 141 -17.74 -6.56 -18.11
C ASP A 141 -16.50 -6.69 -17.20
N VAL A 142 -16.53 -7.58 -16.21
CA VAL A 142 -15.38 -7.88 -15.36
C VAL A 142 -14.25 -8.52 -16.16
N LEU A 143 -14.54 -9.48 -17.04
CA LEU A 143 -13.52 -10.12 -17.87
C LEU A 143 -12.85 -9.13 -18.82
N GLU A 144 -13.60 -8.20 -19.40
CA GLU A 144 -13.02 -7.14 -20.24
C GLU A 144 -12.18 -6.16 -19.41
N SER A 145 -12.66 -5.80 -18.21
CA SER A 145 -11.90 -4.95 -17.27
C SER A 145 -10.59 -5.61 -16.83
N MET A 146 -10.59 -6.91 -16.56
CA MET A 146 -9.38 -7.71 -16.27
C MET A 146 -8.41 -7.71 -17.47
N ARG A 147 -8.93 -7.78 -18.69
CA ARG A 147 -8.10 -7.74 -19.91
C ARG A 147 -7.42 -6.38 -20.08
N LEU A 148 -8.13 -5.29 -19.80
CA LEU A 148 -7.59 -3.92 -19.83
C LEU A 148 -6.55 -3.73 -18.73
N TRP A 149 -6.86 -4.18 -17.51
CA TRP A 149 -5.96 -4.16 -16.36
C TRP A 149 -4.61 -4.84 -16.67
N ASP A 150 -4.66 -6.05 -17.24
CA ASP A 150 -3.46 -6.78 -17.65
C ASP A 150 -2.71 -6.07 -18.79
N ALA A 151 -3.42 -5.44 -19.72
CA ALA A 151 -2.81 -4.73 -20.85
C ALA A 151 -2.05 -3.47 -20.41
N ASP A 152 -2.54 -2.79 -19.38
CA ASP A 152 -1.92 -1.61 -18.78
C ASP A 152 -0.89 -1.96 -17.68
N ASP A 153 -0.64 -3.26 -17.49
CA ASP A 153 0.28 -3.81 -16.49
C ASP A 153 -0.05 -3.37 -15.06
N GLN A 154 -1.33 -3.11 -14.79
CA GLN A 154 -1.81 -2.59 -13.51
C GLN A 154 -1.68 -3.60 -12.37
N PHE A 155 -1.63 -3.09 -11.15
CA PHE A 155 -1.62 -3.90 -9.92
C PHE A 155 -2.14 -3.08 -8.73
N VAL A 156 -2.52 -3.78 -7.66
CA VAL A 156 -3.01 -3.18 -6.41
C VAL A 156 -1.88 -3.19 -5.38
N LEU A 157 -1.67 -2.06 -4.70
CA LEU A 157 -0.88 -1.96 -3.49
C LEU A 157 -1.83 -1.71 -2.31
N HIS A 158 -1.89 -2.66 -1.40
CA HIS A 158 -2.61 -2.50 -0.13
C HIS A 158 -1.72 -1.72 0.84
N TRP A 159 -2.12 -0.51 1.21
CA TRP A 159 -1.43 0.34 2.18
C TRP A 159 -2.43 1.07 3.07
N GLY A 160 -3.27 0.31 3.78
CA GLY A 160 -4.38 0.87 4.57
C GLY A 160 -5.56 1.38 3.73
N ASN A 161 -5.34 1.48 2.42
CA ASN A 161 -6.31 1.60 1.34
C ASN A 161 -5.80 0.80 0.13
N ASP A 162 -6.64 0.63 -0.89
CA ASP A 162 -6.29 -0.07 -2.13
C ASP A 162 -5.85 0.92 -3.20
N TYR A 163 -4.54 1.06 -3.37
CA TYR A 163 -3.98 1.93 -4.41
C TYR A 163 -3.82 1.14 -5.69
N TRP A 164 -4.36 1.65 -6.80
CA TRP A 164 -4.20 1.05 -8.12
C TRP A 164 -3.06 1.74 -8.84
N LEU A 165 -2.06 0.97 -9.24
CA LEU A 165 -0.85 1.47 -9.90
C LEU A 165 -0.78 0.95 -11.33
N ASP A 166 -0.27 1.77 -12.25
CA ASP A 166 0.07 1.35 -13.60
C ASP A 166 1.44 0.67 -13.68
N GLY A 167 1.81 0.14 -14.85
CA GLY A 167 3.12 -0.50 -15.06
C GLY A 167 4.34 0.42 -14.82
N SER A 168 4.14 1.74 -14.79
CA SER A 168 5.19 2.70 -14.43
C SER A 168 5.38 2.83 -12.92
N GLY A 169 4.37 2.43 -12.14
CA GLY A 169 4.30 2.58 -10.69
C GLY A 169 3.68 3.89 -10.24
N GLU A 170 2.89 4.54 -11.09
CA GLU A 170 2.10 5.73 -10.74
C GLU A 170 0.73 5.32 -10.21
N VAL A 171 0.28 5.94 -9.12
CA VAL A 171 -1.06 5.74 -8.58
C VAL A 171 -2.09 6.38 -9.52
N VAL A 172 -2.94 5.56 -10.11
CA VAL A 172 -4.02 6.00 -11.03
C VAL A 172 -5.40 6.00 -10.36
N SER A 173 -5.55 5.30 -9.23
CA SER A 173 -6.77 5.29 -8.41
C SER A 173 -6.47 4.89 -6.96
N SER A 174 -7.36 5.23 -6.04
CA SER A 174 -7.31 4.90 -4.61
C SER A 174 -8.70 4.96 -3.98
#